data_AF-E4XTG2-F1
#
_entry.id   AF-E4XTG2-F1
#
_cell.length_a   1.000
_cell.length_b   1.000
_cell.length_c   1.000
_cell.angle_alpha   90.00
_cell.angle_beta   90.00
_cell.angle_gamma   90.00
#
_symmetry.space_group_name_H-M   'P 1'
#
loop_
_entity.id
_entity.type
_entity.pdbx_description
1 polymer ?
#
loop_
_entity_poly.entity_id
_entity_poly.type
_entity_poly.pdbx_seq_one_letter_code
_entity_poly.pdbx_strand_id
1 'polypeptide(L)'
;MDNWEVAEAGWTIKFKTAYEYYGGDGKYYYLWISNKEGGAVFKATAQEIDEFTGQEYYRRDLQSEKDGTRQQIKYEENYRGYFIRFNITFL
;
A
#
# COMPACT_ATOMS: atom_id res chain seq x y z
N MET A 1 -3.21 -1.34 -15.48
CA MET A 1 -3.15 -2.63 -14.76
C MET A 1 -2.48 -2.27 -13.47
N ASP A 2 -3.28 -1.97 -12.45
CA ASP A 2 -2.75 -1.22 -11.30
C ASP A 2 -2.51 -2.13 -10.10
N ASN A 3 -3.05 -3.35 -10.16
CA ASN A 3 -2.73 -4.41 -9.21
C ASN A 3 -1.51 -5.18 -9.69
N TRP A 4 -0.56 -5.43 -8.79
CA TRP A 4 0.65 -6.15 -9.13
C TRP A 4 1.18 -6.93 -7.93
N GLU A 5 1.99 -7.93 -8.23
CA GLU A 5 2.67 -8.77 -7.26
C GLU A 5 4.05 -9.10 -7.80
N VAL A 6 5.08 -8.84 -6.99
CA VAL A 6 6.48 -9.07 -7.34
C VAL A 6 7.12 -9.88 -6.23
N ALA A 7 7.95 -10.85 -6.61
CA ALA A 7 8.75 -11.65 -5.70
C ALA A 7 10.23 -11.58 -6.10
N GLU A 8 11.08 -11.21 -5.16
CA GLU A 8 12.52 -11.07 -5.39
C GLU A 8 13.30 -11.32 -4.10
N ALA A 9 14.40 -12.08 -4.18
CA ALA A 9 15.31 -12.33 -3.05
C ALA A 9 14.62 -12.81 -1.74
N GLY A 10 13.53 -13.58 -1.85
CA GLY A 10 12.78 -14.08 -0.70
C GLY A 10 11.81 -13.05 -0.09
N TRP A 11 11.58 -11.93 -0.77
CA TRP A 11 10.55 -10.95 -0.46
C TRP A 11 9.39 -11.09 -1.44
N THR A 12 8.20 -10.71 -0.99
CA THR A 12 7.02 -10.55 -1.86
C THR A 12 6.33 -9.24 -1.50
N ILE A 13 6.09 -8.42 -2.51
CA ILE A 13 5.29 -7.20 -2.40
C ILE A 13 4.09 -7.35 -3.31
N LYS A 14 2.91 -7.10 -2.76
CA LYS A 14 1.66 -7.09 -3.51
C LYS A 14 0.93 -5.79 -3.24
N PHE A 15 0.41 -5.21 -4.29
CA PHE A 15 -0.39 -4.00 -4.23
C PHE A 15 -1.75 -4.24 -4.88
N LYS A 16 -2.81 -3.69 -4.26
CA LYS A 16 -4.16 -3.65 -4.83
C LYS A 16 -4.70 -2.23 -4.71
N THR A 17 -5.20 -1.71 -5.83
CA THR A 17 -5.83 -0.39 -5.94
C THR A 17 -7.22 -0.36 -5.29
N ALA A 18 -7.69 0.84 -4.92
CA ALA A 18 -9.07 1.06 -4.52
C ALA A 18 -10.03 1.11 -5.73
N TYR A 19 -9.55 1.48 -6.93
CA TYR A 19 -10.42 1.71 -8.09
C TYR A 19 -11.03 0.42 -8.65
N GLU A 20 -12.37 0.32 -8.62
CA GLU A 20 -13.12 -0.85 -9.12
C GLU A 20 -12.83 -1.15 -10.60
N TYR A 21 -12.66 -0.10 -11.42
CA TYR A 21 -12.30 -0.24 -12.84
C TYR A 21 -10.99 -1.02 -13.04
N TYR A 22 -10.10 -1.01 -12.05
CA TYR A 22 -8.83 -1.73 -12.04
C TYR A 22 -8.85 -2.97 -11.12
N GLY A 23 -10.03 -3.46 -10.73
CA GLY A 23 -10.19 -4.64 -9.86
C GLY A 23 -10.02 -4.35 -8.36
N GLY A 24 -10.12 -3.07 -7.97
CA GLY A 24 -10.20 -2.64 -6.57
C GLY A 24 -11.54 -2.98 -5.91
N ASP A 25 -11.70 -2.59 -4.64
CA ASP A 25 -12.93 -2.79 -3.87
C ASP A 25 -13.77 -1.50 -3.67
N GLY A 26 -13.38 -0.42 -4.35
CA GLY A 26 -14.03 0.88 -4.25
C GLY A 26 -13.66 1.69 -3.01
N LYS A 27 -12.82 1.16 -2.11
CA LYS A 27 -12.60 1.77 -0.79
C LYS A 27 -11.14 1.89 -0.37
N TYR A 28 -10.35 0.84 -0.48
CA TYR A 28 -9.01 0.82 0.11
C TYR A 28 -7.93 0.49 -0.92
N TYR A 29 -6.82 1.19 -0.79
CA TYR A 29 -5.53 0.77 -1.29
C TYR A 29 -4.91 -0.21 -0.30
N TYR A 30 -4.37 -1.30 -0.81
CA TYR A 30 -3.77 -2.36 -0.01
C TYR A 30 -2.32 -2.57 -0.42
N LEU A 31 -1.45 -2.70 0.57
CA LEU A 31 -0.07 -3.12 0.39
C LEU A 31 0.20 -4.31 1.32
N TRP A 32 0.59 -5.44 0.73
CA TRP A 32 1.09 -6.59 1.46
C TRP A 32 2.59 -6.74 1.25
N ILE A 33 3.31 -7.01 2.33
CA ILE A 33 4.73 -7.36 2.29
C ILE A 33 4.94 -8.66 3.07
N SER A 34 5.76 -9.54 2.53
CA SER A 34 6.22 -10.74 3.21
C SER A 34 7.69 -10.98 2.91
N ASN A 35 8.36 -11.70 3.81
CA ASN A 35 9.72 -12.17 3.65
C ASN A 35 9.80 -13.66 3.99
N LYS A 36 10.93 -14.29 3.67
CA LYS A 36 11.23 -15.71 3.95
C LYS A 36 11.10 -16.13 5.43
N GLU A 37 11.06 -15.18 6.35
CA GLU A 37 11.06 -15.42 7.80
C GLU A 37 9.65 -15.37 8.42
N GLY A 38 8.60 -15.29 7.61
CA GLY A 38 7.21 -15.37 8.09
C GLY A 38 6.49 -14.02 8.24
N GLY A 39 6.99 -12.98 7.57
CA GLY A 39 6.34 -11.67 7.43
C GLY A 39 7.05 -10.58 8.22
N ALA A 40 7.72 -9.68 7.51
CA ALA A 40 8.37 -8.52 8.10
C ALA A 40 7.33 -7.51 8.56
N VAL A 41 7.16 -7.34 9.87
CA VAL A 41 6.32 -6.27 10.43
C VAL A 41 6.89 -4.94 9.94
N PHE A 42 6.01 -4.06 9.48
CA PHE A 42 6.40 -2.76 9.00
C PHE A 42 5.41 -1.70 9.42
N LYS A 43 5.84 -0.46 9.37
CA LYS A 43 4.97 0.71 9.39
C LYS A 43 5.15 1.47 8.10
N ALA A 44 4.16 2.26 7.74
CA ALA A 44 4.27 3.15 6.61
C ALA A 44 3.64 4.50 6.92
N THR A 45 4.19 5.55 6.34
CA THR A 45 3.48 6.81 6.17
C THR A 45 2.86 6.81 4.77
N ALA A 46 1.53 6.84 4.71
CA ALA A 46 0.77 7.00 3.47
C ALA A 46 0.45 8.48 3.21
N GLN A 47 0.50 8.90 1.95
CA GLN A 47 0.21 10.27 1.52
C GLN A 47 -0.46 10.26 0.14
N GLU A 48 -1.34 11.21 -0.08
CA GLU A 48 -1.94 11.52 -1.37
C GLU A 48 -1.11 12.62 -2.06
N ILE A 49 -0.85 12.47 -3.35
CA ILE A 49 -0.03 13.41 -4.14
C ILE A 49 -0.86 13.86 -5.34
N ASP A 50 -1.02 15.18 -5.46
CA ASP A 50 -1.68 15.79 -6.61
C ASP A 50 -0.89 15.54 -7.89
N GLU A 51 -1.53 14.99 -8.92
CA GLU A 51 -0.86 14.61 -10.16
C GLU A 51 -0.31 15.79 -10.97
N PHE A 52 -0.87 16.99 -10.81
CA PHE A 52 -0.51 18.18 -11.59
C PHE A 52 0.55 19.04 -10.88
N THR A 53 0.47 19.12 -9.55
CA THR A 53 1.28 20.04 -8.74
C THR A 53 2.34 19.32 -7.91
N GLY A 54 2.19 18.01 -7.69
CA GLY A 54 3.05 17.22 -6.81
C GLY A 54 2.89 17.56 -5.32
N GLN A 55 1.91 18.39 -4.95
CA GLN A 55 1.65 18.71 -3.55
C GLN A 55 1.14 17.48 -2.79
N GLU A 56 1.62 17.33 -1.56
CA GLU A 56 1.32 16.17 -0.70
C GLU A 56 0.24 16.53 0.32
N TYR A 57 -0.74 15.65 0.47
CA TYR A 57 -1.88 15.79 1.37
C TYR A 57 -2.15 14.50 2.16
N TYR A 58 -3.04 14.60 3.16
CA TYR A 58 -3.58 13.48 3.94
C TYR A 58 -2.55 12.46 4.42
N ARG A 59 -1.49 12.97 5.05
CA ARG A 59 -0.49 12.12 5.67
C ARG A 59 -1.11 11.27 6.78
N ARG A 60 -0.94 9.95 6.70
CA ARG A 60 -1.40 9.01 7.72
C ARG A 60 -0.32 7.98 8.04
N ASP A 61 -0.04 7.81 9.33
CA ASP A 61 0.83 6.73 9.79
C ASP A 61 0.00 5.45 9.96
N LEU A 62 0.51 4.35 9.40
CA LEU A 62 -0.11 3.05 9.33
C LEU A 62 0.84 2.01 9.92
N GLN A 63 0.29 1.12 10.74
CA GLN A 63 0.99 -0.05 11.26
C GLN A 63 0.51 -1.28 10.49
N SER A 64 1.43 -2.17 10.11
CA SER A 64 1.06 -3.40 9.42
C SER A 64 0.35 -4.37 10.36
N GLU A 65 -0.67 -5.04 9.85
CA GLU A 65 -1.39 -6.12 10.50
C GLU A 65 -1.16 -7.44 9.77
N LYS A 66 -1.14 -8.54 10.52
CA LYS A 66 -0.94 -9.87 9.93
C LYS A 66 -2.19 -10.29 9.15
N ASP A 67 -2.00 -10.61 7.87
CA ASP A 67 -3.01 -11.16 6.97
C ASP A 67 -2.47 -12.45 6.35
N GLY A 68 -2.87 -13.59 6.93
CA GLY A 68 -2.33 -14.91 6.60
C GLY A 68 -0.82 -15.00 6.86
N THR A 69 -0.04 -15.17 5.79
CA THR A 69 1.44 -15.25 5.81
C THR A 69 2.12 -13.93 5.45
N ARG A 70 1.35 -12.85 5.30
CA ARG A 70 1.85 -11.52 4.94
C ARG A 70 1.50 -10.50 6.02
N GLN A 71 2.20 -9.37 5.97
CA GLN A 71 1.85 -8.16 6.71
C GLN A 71 1.16 -7.21 5.74
N GLN A 72 0.08 -6.55 6.18
CA GLN A 72 -0.79 -5.73 5.35
C GLN A 72 -0.98 -4.34 5.96
N ILE A 73 -1.01 -3.32 5.12
CA ILE A 73 -1.62 -2.02 5.45
C ILE A 73 -2.78 -1.73 4.50
N LYS A 74 -3.72 -0.92 4.98
CA LYS A 74 -4.86 -0.41 4.20
C LYS A 74 -4.88 1.11 4.29
N TYR A 75 -5.17 1.77 3.18
CA TYR A 75 -5.32 3.21 3.12
C TYR A 75 -6.61 3.58 2.38
N GLU A 76 -7.47 4.35 3.01
CA GLU A 76 -8.68 4.90 2.41
C GLU A 76 -8.34 6.27 1.82
N GLU A 77 -8.60 6.43 0.52
CA GLU A 77 -8.33 7.67 -0.19
C GLU A 77 -9.37 8.74 0.13
N ASN A 78 -8.89 9.98 0.26
CA ASN A 78 -9.71 11.15 0.52
C ASN A 78 -10.07 11.87 -0.79
N TYR A 79 -9.12 11.97 -1.73
CA TYR A 79 -9.33 12.57 -3.05
C TYR A 79 -9.10 11.58 -4.18
N ARG A 80 -10.15 11.37 -4.98
CA ARG A 80 -10.05 10.62 -6.25
C ARG A 80 -9.11 11.32 -7.22
N GLY A 81 -8.28 10.53 -7.90
CA GLY A 81 -7.33 11.00 -8.92
C GLY A 81 -5.94 11.36 -8.38
N TYR A 82 -5.71 11.22 -7.07
CA TYR A 82 -4.40 11.47 -6.47
C TYR A 82 -3.54 10.21 -6.50
N PHE A 83 -2.22 10.37 -6.63
CA PHE A 83 -1.30 9.25 -6.45
C PHE A 83 -1.14 8.92 -4.98
N ILE A 84 -1.10 7.63 -4.64
CA ILE A 84 -0.83 7.18 -3.26
C ILE A 84 0.65 6.81 -3.14
N ARG A 85 1.35 7.43 -2.18
CA ARG A 85 2.73 7.07 -1.82
C ARG A 85 2.77 6.41 -0.45
N PHE A 86 3.47 5.28 -0.36
CA PHE A 86 3.79 4.62 0.90
C PHE A 86 5.29 4.72 1.18
N ASN A 87 5.66 5.42 2.26
CA ASN A 87 7.02 5.43 2.78
C ASN A 87 7.16 4.34 3.85
N ILE A 88 7.81 3.23 3.52
CA ILE A 88 7.83 1.99 4.33
C ILE A 88 9.04 1.96 5.25
N THR A 89 8.85 1.55 6.50
CA THR A 89 9.91 1.23 7.46
C THR A 89 9.66 -0.15 8.06
N PHE A 90 10.61 -1.06 7.88
CA PHE A 90 10.61 -2.37 8.53
C PHE A 90 10.99 -2.24 10.01
N LEU A 91 10.36 -3.04 10.87
CA LEU A 91 10.54 -3.04 12.33
C LEU A 91 11.36 -4.24 12.81
#